data_AF-A0A7W7HTB1-F1
#
_entry.id   AF-A0A7W7HTB1-F1
#
_cell.length_a   1.000
_cell.length_b   1.000
_cell.length_c   1.000
_cell.angle_alpha   90.00
_cell.angle_beta   90.00
_cell.angle_gamma   90.00
#
_symmetry.space_group_name_H-M   'P 1'
#
loop_
_entity.id
_entity.type
_entity.pdbx_description
1 polymer ?
#
loop_
_entity_poly.entity_id
_entity_poly.type
_entity_poly.pdbx_seq_one_letter_code
_entity_poly.pdbx_strand_id
1 'polypeptide(L)'
;MSEQLTAALAAEEAAIYAYGILGVRLTGEGDLTEARAAEAAHRARRDALISRLSALKASAAPAPAGYELPFEVTDRAAALKLAIQVEDGVAQAWRAVLPASEGADRATALNALIESAVRATRWRRLAEVTPATMAWPGKA
;
A
#
# COMPACT_ATOMS: atom_id res chain seq x y z
N MET A 1 3.30 3.84 18.91
CA MET A 1 3.57 2.68 18.04
C MET A 1 2.28 1.97 17.64
N SER A 2 1.43 1.52 18.59
CA SER A 2 0.22 0.76 18.27
C SER A 2 -0.74 1.51 17.35
N GLU A 3 -0.98 2.81 17.58
CA GLU A 3 -1.82 3.64 16.70
C GLU A 3 -1.27 3.73 15.25
N GLN A 4 0.05 3.90 15.11
CA GLN A 4 0.70 3.95 13.80
C GLN A 4 0.63 2.57 13.11
N LEU A 5 0.75 1.47 13.86
CA LEU A 5 0.60 0.12 13.33
C LEU A 5 -0.86 -0.18 12.94
N THR A 6 -1.85 0.31 13.69
CA THR A 6 -3.26 0.18 13.30
C THR A 6 -3.59 1.00 12.05
N ALA A 7 -2.99 2.17 11.89
CA ALA A 7 -3.13 2.97 10.66
C ALA A 7 -2.46 2.29 9.47
N ALA A 8 -1.28 1.69 9.64
CA ALA A 8 -0.64 0.87 8.62
C ALA A 8 -1.48 -0.35 8.25
N LEU A 9 -2.09 -1.03 9.22
CA LEU A 9 -2.99 -2.16 8.98
C LEU A 9 -4.21 -1.72 8.14
N ALA A 10 -4.86 -0.62 8.50
CA ALA A 10 -5.98 -0.09 7.73
C ALA A 10 -5.59 0.25 6.28
N ALA A 11 -4.38 0.79 6.07
CA ALA A 11 -3.86 1.05 4.73
C ALA A 11 -3.61 -0.24 3.92
N GLU A 12 -3.06 -1.28 4.55
CA GLU A 12 -2.87 -2.59 3.91
C GLU A 12 -4.20 -3.25 3.53
N GLU A 13 -5.21 -3.16 4.39
CA GLU A 13 -6.55 -3.70 4.13
C GLU A 13 -7.26 -2.94 3.00
N ALA A 14 -7.16 -1.61 2.98
CA ALA A 14 -7.65 -0.78 1.88
C ALA A 14 -6.94 -1.11 0.56
N ALA A 15 -5.63 -1.36 0.59
CA ALA A 15 -4.86 -1.75 -0.59
C ALA A 15 -5.33 -3.10 -1.15
N ILE A 16 -5.55 -4.11 -0.31
CA ILE A 16 -6.07 -5.42 -0.74
C ILE A 16 -7.44 -5.25 -1.41
N TYR A 17 -8.33 -4.44 -0.83
CA TYR A 17 -9.63 -4.14 -1.44
C TYR A 17 -9.48 -3.46 -2.81
N ALA A 18 -8.65 -2.43 -2.90
CA ALA A 18 -8.42 -1.69 -4.14
C ALA A 18 -7.83 -2.58 -5.25
N TYR A 19 -6.88 -3.46 -4.91
CA TYR A 19 -6.28 -4.41 -5.86
C TYR A 19 -7.30 -5.40 -6.43
N GLY A 20 -8.29 -5.81 -5.65
CA GLY A 20 -9.41 -6.62 -6.14
C GLY A 20 -10.26 -5.91 -7.21
N ILE A 21 -10.40 -4.59 -7.13
CA ILE A 21 -11.18 -3.79 -8.08
C ILE A 21 -10.37 -3.45 -9.33
N LEU A 22 -9.17 -2.87 -9.13
CA LEU A 22 -8.33 -2.41 -10.24
C LEU A 22 -7.77 -3.58 -11.06
N GLY A 23 -7.53 -4.75 -10.45
CA GLY A 23 -6.96 -5.91 -11.13
C GLY A 23 -7.80 -6.39 -12.33
N VAL A 24 -9.13 -6.22 -12.27
CA VAL A 24 -10.05 -6.58 -13.36
C VAL A 24 -9.93 -5.63 -14.56
N ARG A 25 -9.48 -4.39 -14.32
CA ARG A 25 -9.34 -3.34 -15.34
C ARG A 25 -7.93 -3.26 -15.94
N LEU A 26 -6.98 -3.97 -15.34
CA LEU A 26 -5.59 -4.05 -15.76
C LEU A 26 -5.39 -5.12 -16.85
N THR A 27 -5.59 -4.71 -18.10
CA THR A 27 -5.58 -5.60 -19.28
C THR A 27 -4.31 -5.52 -20.12
N GLY A 28 -3.32 -4.71 -19.72
CA GLY A 28 -2.03 -4.63 -20.41
C GLY A 28 -1.19 -5.88 -20.18
N GLU A 29 -0.19 -6.09 -21.04
CA GLU A 29 0.73 -7.21 -20.92
C GLU A 29 1.47 -7.17 -19.57
N GLY A 30 1.32 -8.22 -18.77
CA GLY A 30 1.95 -8.33 -17.45
C GLY A 30 1.23 -7.59 -16.30
N ASP A 31 0.27 -6.70 -16.58
CA ASP A 31 -0.38 -5.89 -15.53
C ASP A 31 -1.08 -6.78 -14.48
N LEU A 32 -1.83 -7.80 -14.93
CA LEU A 32 -2.54 -8.72 -14.03
C LEU A 32 -1.58 -9.50 -13.13
N THR A 33 -0.42 -9.88 -13.66
CA THR A 33 0.61 -10.60 -12.89
C THR A 33 1.20 -9.69 -11.82
N GLU A 34 1.54 -8.44 -12.16
CA GLU A 34 2.05 -7.45 -11.20
C GLU A 34 0.99 -7.13 -10.13
N ALA A 35 -0.29 -6.97 -10.52
CA ALA A 35 -1.39 -6.71 -9.61
C ALA A 35 -1.59 -7.86 -8.59
N ARG A 36 -1.54 -9.11 -9.05
CA ARG A 36 -1.63 -10.29 -8.16
C ARG A 36 -0.44 -10.37 -7.21
N ALA A 37 0.76 -10.07 -7.70
CA ALA A 37 1.96 -10.05 -6.86
C ALA A 37 1.88 -8.95 -5.78
N ALA A 38 1.37 -7.77 -6.14
CA ALA A 38 1.12 -6.69 -5.20
C ALA A 38 0.07 -7.07 -4.15
N GLU A 39 -1.09 -7.59 -4.56
CA GLU A 39 -2.14 -8.05 -3.64
C GLU A 39 -1.60 -9.10 -2.65
N ALA A 40 -0.82 -10.08 -3.13
CA ALA A 40 -0.21 -11.10 -2.28
C ALA A 40 0.76 -10.50 -1.25
N ALA A 41 1.57 -9.51 -1.65
CA ALA A 41 2.48 -8.82 -0.74
C ALA A 41 1.73 -8.03 0.34
N HIS A 42 0.63 -7.36 -0.01
CA HIS A 42 -0.22 -6.66 0.96
C HIS A 42 -0.91 -7.63 1.93
N ARG A 43 -1.42 -8.77 1.46
CA ARG A 43 -1.98 -9.82 2.32
C ARG A 43 -0.95 -10.36 3.32
N ALA A 44 0.26 -10.65 2.86
CA ALA A 44 1.35 -11.11 3.73
C ALA A 44 1.70 -10.06 4.80
N ARG A 45 1.74 -8.77 4.44
CA ARG A 45 1.99 -7.67 5.39
C ARG A 45 0.86 -7.49 6.39
N ARG A 46 -0.40 -7.55 5.95
CA ARG A 46 -1.57 -7.51 6.82
C ARG A 46 -1.50 -8.62 7.87
N ASP A 47 -1.22 -9.85 7.44
CA ASP A 47 -1.17 -11.00 8.34
C ASP A 47 -0.02 -10.86 9.37
N ALA A 48 1.13 -10.35 8.94
CA ALA A 48 2.24 -10.02 9.84
C ALA A 48 1.87 -8.91 10.85
N LEU A 49 1.17 -7.86 10.42
CA LEU A 49 0.69 -6.78 11.29
C LEU A 49 -0.33 -7.27 12.32
N ILE A 50 -1.29 -8.12 11.93
CA ILE A 50 -2.26 -8.73 12.84
C ILE A 50 -1.54 -9.54 13.93
N SER A 51 -0.56 -10.34 13.54
CA SER A 51 0.27 -11.10 14.48
C SER A 51 1.05 -10.18 15.43
N ARG A 52 1.64 -9.10 14.90
CA ARG A 52 2.39 -8.12 15.70
C ARG A 52 1.50 -7.38 16.70
N LEU A 53 0.34 -6.91 16.28
CA LEU A 53 -0.62 -6.20 17.15
C LEU A 53 -1.14 -7.13 18.26
N SER A 54 -1.42 -8.39 17.93
CA SER A 54 -1.80 -9.41 18.90
C SER A 54 -0.70 -9.65 19.94
N ALA A 55 0.57 -9.73 19.52
CA ALA A 55 1.71 -9.85 20.43
C ALA A 55 1.88 -8.63 21.35
N LEU A 56 1.52 -7.44 20.87
CA LEU A 56 1.50 -6.19 21.65
C LEU A 56 0.24 -6.04 22.52
N LYS A 57 -0.68 -7.01 22.49
CA LYS A 57 -2.02 -6.93 23.12
C LYS A 57 -2.79 -5.66 22.74
N ALA A 58 -2.53 -5.15 21.53
CA ALA A 58 -3.23 -4.03 20.95
C ALA A 58 -4.36 -4.55 20.05
N SER A 59 -5.53 -3.92 20.11
CA SER A 59 -6.65 -4.23 19.22
C SER A 59 -6.68 -3.24 18.06
N ALA A 60 -6.86 -3.73 16.85
CA ALA A 60 -7.27 -2.91 15.71
C ALA A 60 -8.79 -2.95 15.58
N ALA A 61 -9.38 -1.85 15.12
CA ALA A 61 -10.77 -1.89 14.67
C ALA A 61 -10.91 -2.92 13.52
N PRO A 62 -11.99 -3.71 13.47
CA PRO A 62 -12.25 -4.58 12.33
C PRO A 62 -12.25 -3.79 11.02
N ALA A 63 -11.69 -4.36 9.96
CA ALA A 63 -11.80 -3.80 8.62
C ALA A 63 -13.28 -3.57 8.25
N PRO A 64 -13.62 -2.41 7.64
CA PRO A 64 -14.96 -2.18 7.10
C PRO A 64 -15.27 -3.18 5.97
N ALA A 65 -16.57 -3.39 5.71
CA ALA A 65 -17.04 -4.27 4.63
C ALA A 65 -16.71 -3.75 3.22
N GLY A 66 -16.37 -2.47 3.09
CA GLY A 66 -15.96 -1.83 1.83
C GLY A 66 -15.27 -0.50 2.09
N TYR A 67 -14.54 -0.03 1.09
CA TYR A 67 -13.82 1.25 1.13
C TYR A 67 -14.34 2.18 0.04
N GLU A 68 -14.43 3.46 0.35
CA GLU A 68 -14.74 4.49 -0.63
C GLU A 68 -13.51 4.71 -1.52
N LEU A 69 -13.69 4.57 -2.83
CA LEU A 69 -12.64 4.86 -3.80
C LEU A 69 -12.62 6.36 -4.10
N PRO A 70 -11.44 6.95 -4.32
CA PRO A 70 -11.30 8.39 -4.60
C PRO A 70 -11.91 8.82 -5.93
N PHE A 71 -12.17 7.86 -6.83
CA PHE A 71 -12.85 8.04 -8.11
C PHE A 71 -13.31 6.68 -8.65
N GLU A 72 -14.18 6.71 -9.64
CA GLU A 72 -14.67 5.50 -10.31
C GLU A 72 -13.58 4.84 -11.19
N VAL A 73 -13.48 3.51 -11.15
CA VAL A 73 -12.45 2.75 -11.87
C VAL A 73 -13.08 1.90 -12.97
N THR A 74 -13.32 2.54 -14.12
CA THR A 74 -14.01 1.94 -15.27
C THR A 74 -13.05 1.40 -16.34
N ASP A 75 -11.82 1.89 -16.38
CA ASP A 75 -10.83 1.58 -17.42
C ASP A 75 -9.41 1.36 -16.85
N ARG A 76 -8.48 0.97 -17.72
CA ARG A 76 -7.08 0.70 -17.38
C ARG A 76 -6.35 1.93 -16.85
N ALA A 77 -6.63 3.13 -17.39
CA ALA A 77 -5.95 4.35 -16.98
C ALA A 77 -6.34 4.75 -15.54
N ALA A 78 -7.64 4.67 -15.22
CA ALA A 78 -8.14 4.84 -13.87
C ALA A 78 -7.58 3.78 -12.92
N ALA A 79 -7.44 2.53 -13.37
CA ALA A 79 -6.88 1.45 -12.57
C ALA A 79 -5.40 1.69 -12.21
N LEU A 80 -4.59 2.11 -13.19
CA LEU A 80 -3.19 2.48 -12.96
C LEU A 80 -3.08 3.70 -12.03
N LYS A 81 -3.94 4.71 -12.22
CA LYS A 81 -3.99 5.88 -11.33
C LYS A 81 -4.32 5.47 -9.89
N LEU A 82 -5.29 4.57 -9.70
CA LEU A 82 -5.65 4.07 -8.38
C LEU A 82 -4.49 3.28 -7.77
N ALA A 83 -3.83 2.40 -8.54
CA ALA A 83 -2.69 1.62 -8.06
C ALA A 83 -1.55 2.54 -7.55
N ILE A 84 -1.27 3.64 -8.25
CA ILE A 84 -0.29 4.64 -7.80
C ILE A 84 -0.70 5.25 -6.47
N GLN A 85 -1.95 5.70 -6.35
CA GLN A 85 -2.45 6.34 -5.11
C GLN A 85 -2.46 5.38 -3.91
N VAL A 86 -2.84 4.12 -4.14
CA VAL A 86 -2.83 3.08 -3.12
C VAL A 86 -1.41 2.87 -2.60
N GLU A 87 -0.45 2.66 -3.49
CA GLU A 87 0.93 2.38 -3.09
C GLU A 87 1.62 3.58 -2.44
N ASP A 88 1.34 4.80 -2.90
CA ASP A 88 1.81 6.02 -2.23
C ASP A 88 1.19 6.17 -0.83
N GLY A 89 -0.11 5.87 -0.69
CA GLY A 89 -0.82 5.90 0.58
C GLY A 89 -0.26 4.88 1.58
N VAL A 90 -0.01 3.65 1.13
CA VAL A 90 0.62 2.60 1.94
C VAL A 90 2.04 3.00 2.34
N ALA A 91 2.84 3.51 1.40
CA ALA A 91 4.17 4.03 1.70
C ALA A 91 4.11 5.13 2.78
N GLN A 92 3.18 6.08 2.67
CA GLN A 92 3.01 7.14 3.66
C GLN A 92 2.57 6.60 5.03
N ALA A 93 1.70 5.59 5.08
CA ALA A 93 1.29 4.96 6.32
C ALA A 93 2.47 4.28 7.04
N TRP A 94 3.30 3.52 6.30
CA TRP A 94 4.50 2.89 6.85
C TRP A 94 5.57 3.89 7.26
N ARG A 95 5.70 5.02 6.55
CA ARG A 95 6.59 6.11 6.95
C ARG A 95 6.28 6.63 8.36
N ALA A 96 4.99 6.74 8.71
CA ALA A 96 4.56 7.21 10.03
C ALA A 96 4.92 6.24 11.17
N VAL A 97 5.17 4.96 10.86
CA VAL A 97 5.60 3.95 11.84
C VAL A 97 7.08 4.10 12.21
N LEU A 98 7.92 4.58 11.27
CA LEU A 98 9.38 4.72 11.47
C LEU A 98 9.80 5.47 12.74
N PRO A 99 9.30 6.70 13.04
CA PRO A 99 9.70 7.43 14.25
C PRO A 99 9.24 6.76 15.55
N ALA A 100 8.24 5.87 15.49
CA ALA A 100 7.67 5.18 16.64
C ALA A 100 8.19 3.73 16.79
N SER A 101 9.18 3.31 16.00
CA SER A 101 9.67 1.93 15.95
C SER A 101 11.20 1.85 16.11
N GLU A 102 11.67 0.71 16.62
CA GLU A 102 13.08 0.45 16.87
C GLU A 102 13.50 -0.93 16.36
N GLY A 103 14.81 -1.14 16.23
CA GLY A 103 15.39 -2.43 15.86
C GLY A 103 14.72 -3.10 14.65
N ALA A 104 14.25 -4.33 14.85
CA ALA A 104 13.61 -5.14 13.81
C ALA A 104 12.25 -4.58 13.33
N ASP A 105 11.48 -3.92 14.20
CA ASP A 105 10.22 -3.30 13.78
C ASP A 105 10.47 -2.13 12.82
N ARG A 106 11.50 -1.33 13.11
CA ARG A 106 11.89 -0.22 12.23
C ARG A 106 12.40 -0.72 10.88
N ALA A 107 13.17 -1.81 10.87
CA ALA A 107 13.61 -2.44 9.63
C ALA A 107 12.41 -2.95 8.81
N THR A 108 11.42 -3.57 9.48
CA THR A 108 10.18 -4.04 8.84
C THR A 108 9.39 -2.88 8.22
N ALA A 109 9.19 -1.81 8.98
CA ALA A 109 8.49 -0.61 8.50
C ALA A 109 9.21 0.04 7.33
N LEU A 110 10.55 0.10 7.37
CA LEU A 110 11.36 0.65 6.29
C LEU A 110 11.24 -0.20 5.02
N ASN A 111 11.30 -1.53 5.13
CA ASN A 111 11.14 -2.43 4.00
C ASN A 111 9.76 -2.28 3.36
N ALA A 112 8.70 -2.24 4.15
CA ALA A 112 7.34 -2.05 3.66
C ALA A 112 7.17 -0.71 2.92
N LEU A 113 7.73 0.38 3.49
CA LEU A 113 7.79 1.69 2.83
C LEU A 113 8.50 1.61 1.47
N ILE A 114 9.69 1.01 1.42
CA ILE A 114 10.50 0.91 0.20
C ILE A 114 9.77 0.10 -0.86
N GLU A 115 9.23 -1.06 -0.51
CA GLU A 115 8.55 -1.93 -1.46
C GLU A 115 7.32 -1.26 -2.08
N SER A 116 6.51 -0.56 -1.27
CA SER A 116 5.35 0.18 -1.80
C SER A 116 5.77 1.38 -2.65
N ALA A 117 6.80 2.12 -2.26
CA ALA A 117 7.35 3.19 -3.12
C ALA A 117 7.88 2.66 -4.47
N VAL A 118 8.52 1.48 -4.46
CA VAL A 118 8.98 0.81 -5.68
C VAL A 118 7.79 0.38 -6.55
N ARG A 119 6.74 -0.23 -5.97
CA ARG A 119 5.52 -0.55 -6.72
C ARG A 119 4.85 0.69 -7.30
N ALA A 120 4.70 1.76 -6.53
CA ALA A 120 4.16 3.03 -7.03
C ALA A 120 4.95 3.55 -8.24
N THR A 121 6.28 3.43 -8.20
CA THR A 121 7.17 3.81 -9.32
C THR A 121 6.93 2.93 -10.56
N ARG A 122 6.73 1.62 -10.38
CA ARG A 122 6.41 0.70 -11.48
C ARG A 122 5.07 1.06 -12.13
N TRP A 123 4.04 1.31 -11.33
CA TRP A 123 2.73 1.73 -11.84
C TRP A 123 2.79 3.06 -12.59
N ARG A 124 3.57 4.04 -12.10
CA ARG A 124 3.81 5.30 -12.81
C ARG A 124 4.46 5.08 -14.18
N ARG A 125 5.41 4.15 -14.28
CA ARG A 125 6.02 3.80 -15.58
C ARG A 125 5.00 3.20 -16.54
N LEU A 126 4.16 2.27 -16.08
CA LEU A 126 3.08 1.68 -16.89
C LEU A 126 2.01 2.69 -17.30
N ALA A 127 1.80 3.72 -16.48
CA ALA A 127 0.88 4.84 -16.74
C ALA A 127 1.53 6.00 -17.52
N GLU A 128 2.80 5.88 -17.89
CA GLU A 128 3.57 6.94 -18.57
C GLU A 128 3.58 8.28 -17.81
N VAL A 129 3.48 8.24 -16.48
CA VAL A 129 3.47 9.42 -15.61
C VAL A 129 4.89 9.89 -15.29
N THR A 130 5.13 11.19 -15.45
CA THR A 130 6.40 11.86 -15.12
C THR A 130 6.16 12.97 -14.08
N PRO A 131 6.99 13.09 -13.02
CA PRO A 131 8.11 12.21 -12.66
C PRO A 131 7.64 10.84 -12.15
N ALA A 132 8.42 9.80 -12.46
CA ALA A 132 8.10 8.43 -12.04
C ALA A 132 8.31 8.19 -10.54
N THR A 133 8.94 9.13 -9.83
CA THR A 133 9.16 9.09 -8.38
C THR A 133 8.63 10.37 -7.74
N MET A 134 8.12 10.26 -6.51
CA MET A 134 7.84 11.44 -5.70
C MET A 134 9.13 12.03 -5.15
N ALA A 135 9.19 13.36 -5.07
CA ALA A 135 10.27 14.02 -4.34
C ALA A 135 10.23 13.64 -2.86
N TRP A 136 11.39 13.42 -2.26
CA TRP A 136 11.48 13.18 -0.83
C TRP A 136 11.10 14.47 -0.09
N PRO A 137 10.22 14.41 0.93
CA PRO A 137 9.86 15.60 1.71
C PRO A 137 11.12 16.26 2.33
N GLY A 138 11.25 17.57 2.18
CA GLY A 138 12.38 18.35 2.72
C GLY A 138 13.49 18.71 1.72
N LYS A 139 13.30 18.41 0.43
CA LYS A 139 14.07 19.03 -0.66
C LYS A 139 13.14 19.93 -1.48
N ALA A 140 13.09 21.20 -1.09
CA ALA A 140 12.67 22.30 -1.98
C ALA A 140 13.95 22.95 -2.53
#